data_AF-A0A9E1R4C8-F1
#
_entry.id   AF-A0A9E1R4C8-F1
#
_cell.length_a   1.000
_cell.length_b   1.000
_cell.length_c   1.000
_cell.angle_alpha   90.00
_cell.angle_beta   90.00
_cell.angle_gamma   90.00
#
_symmetry.space_group_name_H-M   'P 1'
#
loop_
_entity.id
_entity.type
_entity.pdbx_description
1 polymer ?
#
loop_
_entity_poly.entity_id
_entity_poly.type
_entity_poly.pdbx_seq_one_letter_code
_entity_poly.pdbx_strand_id
1 'polypeptide(L)'
;MSDVLDMPDFARHLVNLASPRLGAKTLSCSDDFFAPKERILQDGEPVFIADKFDDHGKWMDGWESRRRRGGGFDHLVIQLGTRGII
;
A
#
# COMPACT_ATOMS: atom_id res chain seq x y z
N MET A 1 -1.12 13.58 -14.40
CA MET A 1 -0.05 14.10 -13.53
C MET A 1 -0.74 14.43 -12.23
N SER A 2 -0.68 13.53 -11.25
CA SER A 2 -1.08 13.86 -9.88
C SER A 2 -0.05 14.88 -9.41
N ASP A 3 -0.47 16.14 -9.38
CA ASP A 3 0.42 17.24 -9.07
C ASP A 3 0.95 17.08 -7.65
N VAL A 4 2.20 17.50 -7.47
CA VAL A 4 2.98 17.63 -6.23
C VAL A 4 2.25 18.41 -5.09
N LEU A 5 1.02 18.85 -5.33
CA LEU A 5 0.24 19.76 -4.50
C LEU A 5 -0.33 19.11 -3.23
N ASP A 6 -0.60 17.80 -3.22
CA ASP A 6 -1.26 17.13 -2.08
C ASP A 6 -0.29 16.45 -1.08
N MET A 7 1.03 16.65 -1.26
CA MET A 7 2.00 16.19 -0.27
C MET A 7 2.04 17.11 0.96
N PRO A 8 2.07 16.55 2.17
CA PRO A 8 2.32 17.33 3.38
C PRO A 8 3.61 18.13 3.27
N ASP A 9 3.64 19.34 3.85
CA ASP A 9 4.80 20.24 3.73
C ASP A 9 6.12 19.61 4.18
N PHE A 10 6.09 18.76 5.22
CA PHE A 10 7.27 18.04 5.70
C PHE A 10 7.86 17.06 4.67
N ALA A 11 7.05 16.60 3.71
CA ALA A 11 7.43 15.58 2.73
C ALA A 11 7.84 16.17 1.36
N ARG A 12 7.54 17.45 1.07
CA ARG A 12 7.73 18.05 -0.27
C ARG A 12 9.17 18.00 -0.80
N HIS A 13 10.16 17.94 0.08
CA HIS A 13 11.58 17.90 -0.26
C HIS A 13 12.26 16.58 0.12
N LEU A 14 11.47 15.56 0.46
CA LEU A 14 11.94 14.24 0.86
C LEU A 14 11.67 13.21 -0.25
N VAL A 15 12.32 12.06 -0.11
CA VAL A 15 12.15 10.93 -1.03
C VAL A 15 11.21 9.92 -0.39
N ASN A 16 10.20 9.45 -1.14
CA ASN A 16 9.38 8.31 -0.73
C ASN A 16 10.21 7.01 -0.82
N LEU A 17 10.87 6.60 0.28
CA LEU A 17 11.66 5.37 0.34
C LEU A 17 10.83 4.08 0.16
N ALA A 18 9.50 4.17 0.31
CA ALA A 18 8.56 3.08 0.09
C ALA A 18 8.04 3.02 -1.36
N SER A 19 8.51 3.90 -2.25
CA SER A 19 8.12 3.87 -3.66
C SER A 19 8.66 2.62 -4.37
N PRO A 20 7.82 1.87 -5.12
CA PRO A 20 8.25 0.72 -5.91
C PRO A 20 9.17 1.14 -7.06
N ARG A 21 9.15 2.42 -7.48
CA ARG A 21 10.11 2.95 -8.47
C ARG A 21 11.55 2.95 -7.95
N LEU A 22 11.74 2.99 -6.63
CA LEU A 22 13.04 2.81 -5.97
C LEU A 22 13.36 1.34 -5.67
N GLY A 23 12.48 0.40 -6.04
CA GLY A 23 12.63 -1.02 -5.75
C GLY A 23 12.07 -1.45 -4.39
N ALA A 24 11.27 -0.60 -3.73
CA ALA A 24 10.56 -1.00 -2.52
C ALA A 24 9.57 -2.13 -2.82
N LYS A 25 9.41 -3.06 -1.88
CA LYS A 25 8.51 -4.21 -2.03
C LYS A 25 7.96 -4.70 -0.70
N THR A 26 6.78 -5.30 -0.75
CA THR A 26 6.21 -6.03 0.37
C THR A 26 6.92 -7.39 0.53
N LEU A 27 7.23 -7.76 1.77
CA LEU A 27 7.89 -9.04 2.09
C LEU A 27 6.89 -10.05 2.66
N SER A 28 6.09 -9.62 3.63
CA SER A 28 5.08 -10.46 4.29
C SER A 28 3.95 -9.59 4.86
N CYS A 29 2.83 -10.21 5.16
CA CYS A 29 1.72 -9.60 5.86
C CYS A 29 1.04 -10.62 6.79
N SER A 30 0.22 -10.13 7.70
CA SER A 30 -0.61 -10.97 8.58
C SER A 30 -1.76 -11.66 7.83
N ASP A 31 -2.38 -10.95 6.89
CA ASP A 31 -3.54 -11.38 6.09
C ASP A 31 -3.71 -10.44 4.89
N ASP A 32 -3.88 -10.96 3.69
CA ASP A 32 -4.13 -10.20 2.45
C ASP A 32 -5.31 -10.78 1.66
N PHE A 33 -6.32 -11.27 2.38
CA PHE A 33 -7.42 -12.03 1.80
C PHE A 33 -8.27 -11.23 0.82
N PHE A 34 -8.70 -10.00 1.17
CA PHE A 34 -9.61 -9.21 0.31
C PHE A 34 -8.85 -8.40 -0.74
N ALA A 35 -7.64 -7.94 -0.43
CA ALA A 35 -6.78 -7.32 -1.41
C ALA A 35 -5.29 -7.59 -1.13
N PRO A 36 -4.51 -7.92 -2.17
CA PRO A 36 -3.11 -8.34 -2.05
C PRO A 36 -2.22 -7.19 -1.58
N LYS A 37 -1.30 -7.49 -0.66
CA LYS A 37 -0.32 -6.53 -0.10
C LYS A 37 0.48 -5.77 -1.16
N GLU A 38 0.76 -6.38 -2.31
CA GLU A 38 1.61 -5.82 -3.37
C GLU A 38 1.05 -4.50 -3.95
N ARG A 39 -0.25 -4.21 -3.77
CA ARG A 39 -0.87 -2.97 -4.25
C ARG A 39 -0.66 -1.78 -3.33
N ILE A 40 -0.39 -1.99 -2.04
CA ILE A 40 -0.33 -0.89 -1.06
C ILE A 40 0.79 0.11 -1.34
N LEU A 41 1.84 -0.30 -2.05
CA LEU A 41 3.00 0.54 -2.34
C LEU A 41 2.87 1.33 -3.64
N GLN A 42 1.80 1.18 -4.41
CA GLN A 42 1.69 1.90 -5.70
C GLN A 42 1.70 3.42 -5.46
N ASP A 43 2.55 4.14 -6.22
CA ASP A 43 2.64 5.62 -6.11
C ASP A 43 1.43 6.34 -6.76
N GLY A 44 0.58 5.60 -7.47
CA GLY A 44 -0.60 6.15 -8.13
C GLY A 44 -1.74 6.35 -7.15
N GLU A 45 -2.65 7.25 -7.49
CA GLU A 45 -3.93 7.37 -6.78
C GLU A 45 -4.70 6.05 -6.82
N PRO A 46 -5.35 5.64 -5.72
CA PRO A 46 -6.13 4.42 -5.68
C PRO A 46 -7.30 4.48 -6.66
N VAL A 47 -7.49 3.41 -7.42
CA VAL A 47 -8.54 3.28 -8.43
C VAL A 47 -9.74 2.51 -7.86
N PHE A 48 -10.94 3.04 -8.06
CA PHE A 48 -12.19 2.33 -7.78
C PHE A 48 -12.87 1.87 -9.06
N ILE A 49 -13.19 0.59 -9.16
CA ILE A 49 -13.89 0.00 -10.30
C ILE A 49 -15.16 -0.67 -9.78
N ALA A 50 -16.32 -0.07 -10.07
CA ALA A 50 -17.59 -0.40 -9.41
C ALA A 50 -17.97 -1.89 -9.54
N ASP A 51 -17.85 -2.44 -10.75
CA ASP A 51 -18.32 -3.78 -11.10
C ASP A 51 -17.17 -4.80 -11.25
N LYS A 52 -16.04 -4.56 -10.56
CA LYS A 52 -14.90 -5.48 -10.58
C LYS A 52 -14.85 -6.31 -9.30
N PHE A 53 -14.81 -7.62 -9.50
CA PHE A 53 -14.74 -8.63 -8.44
C PHE A 53 -13.64 -9.64 -8.80
N ASP A 54 -13.05 -10.24 -7.78
CA ASP A 54 -12.17 -11.40 -7.89
C ASP A 54 -12.68 -12.53 -6.98
N ASP A 55 -11.92 -13.61 -6.86
CA ASP A 55 -12.30 -14.80 -6.09
C ASP A 55 -12.51 -14.52 -4.59
N HIS A 56 -12.06 -13.37 -4.09
CA HIS A 56 -12.16 -12.97 -2.68
C HIS A 56 -13.17 -11.85 -2.43
N GLY A 57 -13.85 -11.35 -3.46
CA GLY A 57 -14.91 -10.36 -3.33
C GLY A 57 -14.72 -9.16 -4.24
N LYS A 58 -15.11 -7.97 -3.76
CA LYS A 58 -14.94 -6.74 -4.52
C LYS A 58 -13.45 -6.45 -4.69
N TRP A 59 -13.04 -6.17 -5.92
CA TRP A 59 -11.65 -5.80 -6.17
C TRP A 59 -11.35 -4.43 -5.57
N MET A 60 -10.28 -4.35 -4.78
CA MET A 60 -9.81 -3.10 -4.18
C MET A 60 -8.37 -2.79 -4.61
N ASP A 61 -8.10 -1.51 -4.83
CA ASP A 61 -6.78 -0.98 -5.15
C ASP A 61 -6.04 -0.58 -3.86
N GLY A 62 -5.56 -1.59 -3.15
CA GLY A 62 -4.90 -1.45 -1.85
C GLY A 62 -4.64 -2.81 -1.20
N TRP A 63 -4.40 -2.81 0.10
CA TRP A 63 -4.28 -4.02 0.93
C TRP A 63 -5.43 -4.08 1.92
N GLU A 64 -6.13 -5.21 1.98
CA GLU A 64 -7.29 -5.38 2.85
C GLU A 64 -7.31 -6.78 3.46
N SER A 65 -7.36 -6.82 4.79
CA SER A 65 -7.40 -8.04 5.59
C SER A 65 -8.84 -8.45 5.93
N ARG A 66 -9.05 -9.71 6.30
CA ARG A 66 -10.31 -10.14 6.90
C ARG A 66 -10.60 -9.42 8.20
N ARG A 67 -11.89 -9.20 8.48
CA ARG A 67 -12.36 -8.69 9.77
C ARG A 67 -11.90 -9.61 10.90
N ARG A 68 -11.00 -9.09 11.74
CA ARG A 68 -10.52 -9.75 12.94
C ARG A 68 -11.57 -9.69 14.06
N ARG A 69 -11.78 -10.81 14.76
CA ARG A 69 -12.68 -10.91 15.93
C ARG A 69 -11.96 -11.18 17.25
N GLY A 70 -10.66 -11.47 17.20
CA GLY A 70 -9.78 -11.54 18.37
C GLY A 70 -9.03 -10.22 18.59
N GLY A 71 -8.08 -10.22 19.53
CA GLY A 71 -7.17 -9.09 19.75
C GLY A 71 -6.01 -9.02 18.74
N GLY A 72 -5.15 -8.02 18.92
CA GLY A 72 -3.96 -7.79 18.08
C GLY A 72 -4.22 -6.87 16.89
N PHE A 73 -3.25 -6.79 15.99
CA PHE A 73 -3.24 -5.89 14.84
C PHE A 73 -2.83 -6.63 13.56
N ASP A 74 -3.35 -6.17 12.43
CA ASP A 74 -2.81 -6.54 11.13
C ASP A 74 -1.51 -5.78 10.89
N HIS A 75 -0.55 -6.45 10.24
CA HIS A 75 0.76 -5.90 9.98
C HIS A 75 1.26 -6.33 8.61
N LEU A 76 2.17 -5.53 8.07
CA LEU A 76 2.81 -5.74 6.79
C LEU A 76 4.27 -5.31 6.92
N VAL A 77 5.16 -6.15 6.42
CA VAL A 77 6.61 -5.91 6.43
C VAL A 77 7.03 -5.49 5.03
N ILE A 78 7.67 -4.32 4.94
CA ILE A 78 8.22 -3.80 3.68
C ILE A 78 9.73 -3.75 3.70
N GLN A 79 10.32 -4.01 2.54
CA GLN A 79 11.68 -3.63 2.22
C GLN A 79 11.64 -2.27 1.52
N LEU A 80 12.33 -1.28 2.09
CA LEU A 80 12.52 0.03 1.44
C LEU A 80 13.39 -0.14 0.18
N GLY A 81 13.20 0.76 -0.79
CA GLY A 81 13.97 0.72 -2.04
C GLY A 81 15.47 0.97 -1.85
N THR A 82 15.82 1.73 -0.83
CA THR A 82 17.21 1.99 -0.43
C THR A 82 17.30 2.30 1.05
N ARG A 83 18.52 2.33 1.60
CA ARG A 83 18.78 2.82 2.95
C ARG A 83 18.52 4.32 3.03
N GLY A 84 17.92 4.79 4.12
CA GLY A 84 17.65 6.20 4.34
C GLY A 84 17.38 6.52 5.82
N ILE A 85 16.99 7.76 6.07
CA ILE A 85 16.62 8.29 7.39
C ILE A 85 15.14 8.68 7.32
N ILE A 86 14.38 8.35 8.37
CA ILE A 86 12.95 8.66 8.53
C ILE A 86 12.82 9.69 9.64
#